data_AF-A0A3L6J8J8-F1
#
_entry.id   AF-A0A3L6J8J8-F1
#
_cell.length_a   1.000
_cell.length_b   1.000
_cell.length_c   1.000
_cell.angle_alpha   90.00
_cell.angle_beta   90.00
_cell.angle_gamma   90.00
#
_symmetry.space_group_name_H-M   'P 1'
#
loop_
_entity.id
_entity.type
_entity.pdbx_description
1 polymer ?
#
loop_
_entity_poly.entity_id
_entity_poly.type
_entity_poly.pdbx_seq_one_letter_code
_entity_poly.pdbx_strand_id
1 'polypeptide(L)'
;MLFTNTWEAFICHSKMSVPMDASGLLIKVRQARELFTEGQASHDSSALEEALKIALEIREFLDINDTSEMQNEIDQFEDLDMGLNAFIFNCMELLGHHDRMLPFLERAIHYLDNERKPDLWRQLGLLYLAQKKDIDKACDAWKRAIELDPSILERCPGLNLVHAYEALKKAGKKPRWKLLHADLKTGEFSVTMDSS
;
A
#
# COMPACT_ATOMS: atom_id res chain seq x y z
N MET A 1 31.70 11.14 2.47
CA MET A 1 30.30 11.61 2.61
C MET A 1 29.40 10.41 2.46
N LEU A 2 29.01 9.82 3.58
CA LEU A 2 27.91 8.86 3.62
C LEU A 2 26.79 9.60 4.35
N PHE A 3 25.72 9.92 3.63
CA PHE A 3 24.48 10.40 4.22
C PHE A 3 23.89 9.24 5.02
N THR A 4 24.15 9.20 6.32
CA THR A 4 23.40 8.31 7.22
C THR A 4 21.99 8.88 7.31
N ASN A 5 21.05 8.16 6.69
CA ASN A 5 19.63 8.45 6.78
C ASN A 5 19.25 8.47 8.26
N THR A 6 18.83 9.64 8.76
CA THR A 6 18.50 9.88 10.18
C THR A 6 17.36 9.00 10.69
N TRP A 7 16.57 8.43 9.77
CA TRP A 7 15.49 7.49 10.05
C TRP A 7 15.94 6.12 10.55
N GLU A 8 16.99 5.53 9.97
CA GLU A 8 17.53 4.22 10.42
C GLU A 8 18.18 4.34 11.81
N ALA A 9 18.80 5.48 12.09
CA ALA A 9 19.37 5.78 13.41
C ALA A 9 18.30 5.97 14.48
N PHE A 10 17.13 6.53 14.12
CA PHE A 10 16.01 6.76 15.04
C PHE A 10 15.28 5.47 15.42
N ILE A 11 15.08 4.54 14.47
CA ILE A 11 14.54 3.19 14.73
C ILE A 11 15.45 2.42 15.70
N CYS A 12 16.77 2.57 15.56
CA CYS A 12 17.75 1.90 16.43
C CYS A 12 17.78 2.47 17.87
N HIS A 13 17.22 3.66 18.12
CA HIS A 13 17.25 4.34 19.42
C HIS A 13 15.98 4.18 20.27
N SER A 14 14.85 3.71 19.72
CA SER A 14 13.69 3.31 20.55
C SER A 14 13.91 1.90 21.08
N LYS A 15 14.79 1.77 22.08
CA LYS A 15 14.98 0.52 22.82
C LYS A 15 13.64 0.03 23.38
N MET A 16 13.29 -1.16 22.91
CA MET A 16 12.20 -2.04 23.31
C MET A 16 12.07 -2.13 24.84
N SER A 17 10.97 -1.60 25.41
CA SER A 17 10.56 -1.93 26.79
C SER A 17 9.75 -3.22 26.84
N VAL A 18 9.17 -3.62 25.71
CA VAL A 18 8.35 -4.83 25.57
C VAL A 18 9.14 -5.87 24.77
N PRO A 19 9.39 -7.07 25.31
CA PRO A 19 10.04 -8.15 24.58
C PRO A 19 9.20 -8.54 23.35
N MET A 20 9.81 -8.81 22.20
CA MET A 20 9.10 -9.32 21.01
C MET A 20 8.88 -10.84 21.12
N ASP A 21 8.23 -11.24 22.20
CA ASP A 21 7.63 -12.56 22.36
C ASP A 21 6.13 -12.48 22.00
N ALA A 22 5.44 -13.63 22.05
CA ALA A 22 4.00 -13.73 21.79
C ALA A 22 3.15 -12.69 22.56
N SER A 23 3.48 -12.44 23.84
CA SER A 23 2.73 -11.51 24.69
C SER A 23 3.03 -10.05 24.34
N GLY A 24 4.29 -9.75 24.01
CA GLY A 24 4.67 -8.42 23.59
C GLY A 24 4.17 -8.02 22.21
N LEU A 25 4.11 -8.96 21.27
CA LEU A 25 3.46 -8.76 19.97
C LEU A 25 2.00 -8.33 20.16
N LEU A 26 1.27 -9.02 21.05
CA LEU A 26 -0.13 -8.71 21.36
C LEU A 26 -0.31 -7.30 21.91
N ILE A 27 0.56 -6.88 22.82
CA ILE A 27 0.56 -5.53 23.41
C ILE A 27 0.78 -4.48 22.31
N LYS A 28 1.79 -4.68 21.46
CA LYS A 28 2.13 -3.73 20.40
C LYS A 28 1.02 -3.55 19.38
N VAL A 29 0.33 -4.63 18.99
CA VAL A 29 -0.81 -4.46 18.07
C VAL A 29 -1.95 -3.69 18.71
N ARG A 30 -2.29 -4.00 19.97
CA ARG A 30 -3.34 -3.24 20.68
C ARG A 30 -2.98 -1.75 20.73
N GLN A 31 -1.74 -1.45 21.09
CA GLN A 31 -1.22 -0.09 21.10
C GLN A 31 -1.31 0.58 19.72
N ALA A 32 -0.90 -0.10 18.64
CA ALA A 32 -0.99 0.44 17.29
C ALA A 32 -2.45 0.74 16.89
N ARG A 33 -3.41 -0.14 17.22
CA ARG A 33 -4.83 0.06 16.94
C ARG A 33 -5.43 1.23 17.72
N GLU A 34 -5.07 1.36 19.00
CA GLU A 34 -5.50 2.46 19.86
C GLU A 34 -5.01 3.80 19.30
N LEU A 35 -3.71 3.90 19.02
CA LEU A 35 -3.09 5.09 18.42
C LEU A 35 -3.70 5.44 17.05
N PHE A 36 -3.99 4.44 16.22
CA PHE A 36 -4.63 4.67 14.93
C PHE A 36 -6.05 5.24 15.10
N THR A 37 -6.83 4.65 16.00
CA THR A 37 -8.21 5.10 16.28
C THR A 37 -8.20 6.52 16.86
N GLU A 38 -7.28 6.79 17.77
CA GLU A 38 -7.07 8.11 18.36
C GLU A 38 -6.68 9.13 17.27
N GLY A 39 -5.66 8.83 16.47
CA GLY A 39 -5.18 9.71 15.41
C GLY A 39 -6.23 10.00 14.35
N GLN A 40 -7.07 9.03 14.01
CA GLN A 40 -8.24 9.25 13.14
C GLN A 40 -9.27 10.18 13.78
N ALA A 41 -9.60 9.97 15.06
CA ALA A 41 -10.61 10.78 15.76
C ALA A 41 -10.15 12.22 15.98
N SER A 42 -8.89 12.40 16.37
CA SER A 42 -8.29 13.70 16.70
C SER A 42 -7.68 14.42 15.49
N HIS A 43 -7.61 13.76 14.33
CA HIS A 43 -6.83 14.20 13.17
C HIS A 43 -5.35 14.47 13.53
N ASP A 44 -4.82 13.74 14.51
CA ASP A 44 -3.44 13.84 14.96
C ASP A 44 -2.52 12.96 14.11
N SER A 45 -1.73 13.63 13.27
CA SER A 45 -0.69 12.98 12.47
C SER A 45 0.38 12.30 13.31
N SER A 46 0.67 12.79 14.53
CA SER A 46 1.69 12.19 15.40
C SER A 46 1.26 10.82 15.91
N ALA A 47 -0.02 10.65 16.28
CA ALA A 47 -0.55 9.35 16.73
C ALA A 47 -0.56 8.34 15.57
N LEU A 48 -0.90 8.79 14.35
CA LEU A 48 -0.84 7.95 13.14
C LEU A 48 0.59 7.55 12.77
N GLU A 49 1.56 8.46 12.92
CA GLU A 49 2.99 8.17 12.70
C GLU A 49 3.51 7.12 13.69
N GLU A 50 3.13 7.23 14.97
CA GLU A 50 3.53 6.25 15.99
C GLU A 50 2.85 4.89 15.75
N ALA A 51 1.57 4.88 15.36
CA ALA A 51 0.86 3.66 14.96
C ALA A 51 1.54 2.97 13.76
N LEU A 52 1.92 3.74 12.73
CA LEU A 52 2.64 3.25 11.56
C LEU A 52 4.00 2.67 11.96
N LYS A 53 4.74 3.36 12.83
CA LYS A 53 6.05 2.92 13.30
C LYS A 53 5.98 1.56 13.99
N ILE A 54 5.01 1.38 14.90
CA ILE A 54 4.81 0.11 15.60
C ILE A 54 4.45 -1.00 14.61
N ALA A 55 3.57 -0.73 13.64
CA ALA A 55 3.17 -1.70 12.64
C ALA A 55 4.34 -2.14 11.73
N LEU A 56 5.23 -1.21 11.37
CA LEU A 56 6.45 -1.53 10.61
C LEU A 56 7.45 -2.34 11.42
N GLU A 57 7.60 -2.05 12.72
CA GLU A 57 8.46 -2.84 13.61
C GLU A 57 7.95 -4.29 13.75
N ILE A 58 6.63 -4.45 13.89
CA ILE A 58 5.99 -5.76 13.89
C ILE A 58 6.27 -6.49 12.57
N ARG A 59 6.08 -5.80 11.43
CA ARG A 59 6.35 -6.37 10.10
C ARG A 59 7.80 -6.83 9.96
N GLU A 60 8.77 -5.99 10.33
CA GLU A 60 10.19 -6.32 10.26
C GLU A 60 10.53 -7.53 11.13
N PHE A 61 9.95 -7.62 12.33
CA PHE A 61 10.12 -8.78 13.19
C PHE A 61 9.56 -10.07 12.55
N LEU A 62 8.37 -10.01 11.97
CA LEU A 62 7.74 -11.16 11.31
C LEU A 62 8.51 -11.60 10.04
N ASP A 63 9.16 -10.67 9.33
CA ASP A 63 9.93 -10.97 8.12
C ASP A 63 11.29 -11.63 8.43
N ILE A 64 11.87 -11.40 9.61
CA ILE A 64 13.22 -11.89 9.99
C ILE A 64 13.17 -13.18 10.82
N ASN A 65 12.12 -13.38 11.62
CA ASN A 65 12.05 -14.48 12.59
C ASN A 65 11.20 -15.63 12.06
N ASP A 66 11.58 -16.86 12.39
CA ASP A 66 10.70 -18.01 12.22
C ASP A 66 9.55 -17.88 13.22
N THR A 67 8.38 -17.57 12.68
CA THR A 67 7.17 -17.29 13.44
C THR A 67 6.28 -18.51 13.59
N SER A 68 6.73 -19.68 13.13
CA SER A 68 5.98 -20.94 13.25
C SER A 68 5.56 -21.26 14.69
N GLU A 69 6.41 -20.93 15.67
CA GLU A 69 6.11 -21.11 17.10
C GLU A 69 5.11 -20.09 17.66
N MET A 70 5.00 -18.91 17.03
CA MET A 70 4.11 -17.81 17.41
C MET A 70 2.86 -17.76 16.50
N GLN A 71 2.68 -18.75 15.64
CA GLN A 71 1.64 -18.77 14.63
C GLN A 71 0.25 -18.72 15.26
N ASN A 72 0.04 -19.34 16.42
CA ASN A 72 -1.25 -19.31 17.13
C ASN A 72 -1.60 -17.92 17.67
N GLU A 73 -0.62 -17.13 18.10
CA GLU A 73 -0.83 -15.74 18.52
C GLU A 73 -0.95 -14.80 17.32
N ILE A 74 -0.24 -15.08 16.23
CA ILE A 74 -0.39 -14.42 14.92
C ILE A 74 -1.72 -14.78 14.25
N ASP A 75 -2.31 -15.92 14.56
CA ASP A 75 -3.61 -16.37 14.04
C ASP A 75 -4.78 -15.93 14.95
N GLN A 76 -4.56 -15.76 16.27
CA GLN A 76 -5.48 -14.96 17.12
C GLN A 76 -5.55 -13.49 16.66
N PHE A 77 -4.58 -13.12 15.85
CA PHE A 77 -4.47 -11.98 14.98
C PHE A 77 -4.94 -12.35 13.56
N GLU A 78 -6.14 -12.91 13.36
CA GLU A 78 -6.77 -13.15 12.03
C GLU A 78 -6.63 -11.94 11.05
N ASP A 79 -6.34 -10.77 11.62
CA ASP A 79 -6.08 -9.49 11.00
C ASP A 79 -4.59 -9.07 10.81
N LEU A 80 -3.53 -9.88 11.03
CA LEU A 80 -2.15 -9.33 11.18
C LEU A 80 -1.08 -9.75 10.17
N ASP A 81 -1.24 -10.69 9.23
CA ASP A 81 -0.31 -10.66 8.07
C ASP A 81 -0.91 -9.84 6.94
N MET A 82 -2.09 -10.24 6.47
CA MET A 82 -2.78 -9.54 5.40
C MET A 82 -3.53 -8.30 5.89
N GLY A 83 -4.04 -8.30 7.12
CA GLY A 83 -4.65 -7.11 7.73
C GLY A 83 -3.63 -6.13 8.33
N LEU A 84 -2.41 -6.54 8.72
CA LEU A 84 -1.33 -5.60 9.08
C LEU A 84 -0.85 -4.85 7.85
N ASN A 85 -0.75 -5.51 6.70
CA ASN A 85 -0.44 -4.81 5.45
C ASN A 85 -1.54 -3.80 5.09
N ALA A 86 -2.81 -4.17 5.28
CA ALA A 86 -3.93 -3.23 5.11
C ALA A 86 -3.86 -2.08 6.12
N PHE A 87 -3.50 -2.36 7.38
CA PHE A 87 -3.32 -1.36 8.43
C PHE A 87 -2.18 -0.38 8.09
N ILE A 88 -1.01 -0.90 7.69
CA ILE A 88 0.14 -0.11 7.26
C ILE A 88 -0.26 0.76 6.05
N PHE A 89 -0.94 0.18 5.06
CA PHE A 89 -1.43 0.90 3.90
C PHE A 89 -2.36 2.06 4.30
N ASN A 90 -3.35 1.81 5.17
CA ASN A 90 -4.28 2.84 5.63
C ASN A 90 -3.56 3.95 6.41
N CYS A 91 -2.60 3.60 7.28
CA CYS A 91 -1.78 4.59 7.99
C CYS A 91 -1.00 5.46 7.00
N MET A 92 -0.35 4.84 6.01
CA MET A 92 0.39 5.55 4.97
C MET A 92 -0.53 6.46 4.14
N GLU A 93 -1.77 6.04 3.87
CA GLU A 93 -2.74 6.83 3.09
C GLU A 93 -3.18 8.08 3.85
N LEU A 94 -3.48 7.94 5.14
CA LEU A 94 -3.83 9.07 5.99
C LEU A 94 -2.68 10.06 6.16
N LEU A 95 -1.44 9.55 6.23
CA LEU A 95 -0.23 10.36 6.35
C LEU A 95 0.28 10.90 4.99
N GLY A 96 -0.26 10.42 3.87
CA GLY A 96 0.19 10.79 2.53
C GLY A 96 1.57 10.22 2.14
N HIS A 97 2.06 9.19 2.84
CA HIS A 97 3.35 8.54 2.57
C HIS A 97 3.26 7.58 1.39
N HIS A 98 3.08 8.14 0.19
CA HIS A 98 2.78 7.35 -1.00
C HIS A 98 4.00 6.61 -1.56
N ASP A 99 5.23 7.03 -1.25
CA ASP A 99 6.48 6.52 -1.80
C ASP A 99 6.77 5.04 -1.44
N ARG A 100 6.19 4.53 -0.36
CA ARG A 100 6.46 3.18 0.18
C ARG A 100 5.26 2.25 0.23
N MET A 101 4.11 2.66 -0.30
CA MET A 101 2.86 1.92 -0.18
C MET A 101 2.78 0.64 -1.00
N LEU A 102 3.40 0.62 -2.19
CA LEU A 102 3.20 -0.43 -3.17
C LEU A 102 3.35 -1.87 -2.61
N PRO A 103 4.43 -2.23 -1.89
CA PRO A 103 4.58 -3.60 -1.37
C PRO A 103 3.50 -3.97 -0.33
N PHE A 104 2.98 -2.99 0.41
CA PHE A 104 1.93 -3.24 1.39
C PHE A 104 0.56 -3.39 0.71
N LEU A 105 0.26 -2.56 -0.29
CA LEU A 105 -0.98 -2.68 -1.05
C LEU A 105 -1.04 -3.98 -1.86
N GLU A 106 0.07 -4.38 -2.50
CA GLU A 106 0.20 -5.67 -3.21
C GLU A 106 -0.18 -6.85 -2.31
N ARG A 107 0.25 -6.82 -1.04
CA ARG A 107 -0.09 -7.88 -0.07
C ARG A 107 -1.49 -7.72 0.52
N ALA A 108 -1.97 -6.49 0.70
CA ALA A 108 -3.26 -6.19 1.34
C ALA A 108 -4.48 -6.43 0.44
N ILE A 109 -4.30 -6.38 -0.89
CA ILE A 109 -5.43 -6.46 -1.82
C ILE A 109 -6.14 -7.83 -1.76
N HIS A 110 -5.44 -8.88 -1.35
CA HIS A 110 -5.93 -10.27 -1.31
C HIS A 110 -6.84 -10.62 -0.11
N TYR A 111 -7.31 -9.64 0.68
CA TYR A 111 -7.99 -9.89 1.97
C TYR A 111 -9.31 -9.13 2.15
N LEU A 112 -10.22 -9.65 3.00
CA LEU A 112 -11.50 -9.03 3.43
C LEU A 112 -12.25 -8.24 2.34
N ASP A 113 -12.57 -8.91 1.23
CA ASP A 113 -13.28 -8.30 0.10
C ASP A 113 -12.56 -7.08 -0.53
N ASN A 114 -11.31 -6.79 -0.17
CA ASN A 114 -10.50 -5.73 -0.80
C ASN A 114 -10.29 -6.02 -2.28
N GLU A 115 -10.20 -7.30 -2.67
CA GLU A 115 -10.18 -7.72 -4.07
C GLU A 115 -11.44 -7.27 -4.83
N ARG A 116 -12.54 -6.97 -4.12
CA ARG A 116 -13.79 -6.47 -4.70
C ARG A 116 -13.92 -4.95 -4.61
N LYS A 117 -12.92 -4.26 -4.06
CA LYS A 117 -12.91 -2.79 -3.97
C LYS A 117 -12.20 -2.20 -5.20
N PRO A 118 -12.94 -1.64 -6.16
CA PRO A 118 -12.35 -1.12 -7.40
C PRO A 118 -11.36 0.03 -7.13
N ASP A 119 -11.56 0.80 -6.06
CA ASP A 119 -10.66 1.90 -5.68
C ASP A 119 -9.26 1.41 -5.27
N LEU A 120 -9.13 0.23 -4.65
CA LEU A 120 -7.82 -0.32 -4.29
C LEU A 120 -7.05 -0.78 -5.52
N TRP A 121 -7.73 -1.42 -6.48
CA TRP A 121 -7.16 -1.77 -7.78
C TRP A 121 -6.75 -0.53 -8.58
N ARG A 122 -7.54 0.56 -8.49
CA ARG A 122 -7.21 1.86 -9.07
C ARG A 122 -5.89 2.42 -8.49
N GLN A 123 -5.78 2.45 -7.15
CA GLN A 123 -4.58 2.94 -6.48
C GLN A 123 -3.35 2.04 -6.76
N LEU A 124 -3.53 0.73 -6.79
CA LEU A 124 -2.46 -0.22 -7.12
C LEU A 124 -1.87 0.08 -8.51
N GLY A 125 -2.71 0.27 -9.53
CA GLY A 125 -2.24 0.59 -10.86
C GLY A 125 -1.53 1.94 -10.94
N LEU A 126 -2.01 2.95 -10.20
CA LEU A 126 -1.35 4.26 -10.13
C LEU A 126 0.03 4.18 -9.49
N LEU A 127 0.17 3.41 -8.39
CA LEU A 127 1.46 3.20 -7.73
C LEU A 127 2.45 2.45 -8.63
N TYR A 128 2.00 1.43 -9.38
CA TYR A 128 2.85 0.76 -10.37
C TYR A 128 3.35 1.71 -11.45
N LEU A 129 2.46 2.55 -11.98
CA LEU A 129 2.81 3.51 -13.02
C LEU A 129 3.80 4.56 -12.50
N ALA A 130 3.53 5.13 -11.32
CA ALA A 130 4.31 6.24 -10.77
C ALA A 130 5.67 5.80 -10.21
N GLN A 131 5.73 4.67 -9.50
CA GLN A 131 6.93 4.23 -8.79
C GLN A 131 7.79 3.26 -9.60
N LYS A 132 7.15 2.31 -10.28
CA LYS A 132 7.85 1.25 -11.02
C LYS A 132 7.95 1.53 -12.51
N LYS A 133 7.18 2.51 -13.01
CA LYS A 133 7.04 2.79 -14.45
C LYS A 133 6.65 1.53 -15.22
N ASP A 134 5.80 0.71 -14.60
CA ASP A 134 5.33 -0.56 -15.15
C ASP A 134 3.88 -0.36 -15.63
N ILE A 135 3.72 0.03 -16.90
CA ILE A 135 2.41 0.28 -17.49
C ILE A 135 1.61 -1.00 -17.70
N ASP A 136 2.29 -2.14 -17.89
CA ASP A 136 1.66 -3.44 -18.05
C ASP A 136 0.88 -3.79 -16.79
N LYS A 137 1.57 -3.80 -15.64
CA LYS A 137 0.92 -4.07 -14.34
C LYS A 137 -0.09 -3.00 -13.95
N ALA A 138 0.16 -1.74 -14.30
CA ALA A 138 -0.81 -0.68 -14.08
C ALA A 138 -2.13 -0.93 -14.82
N CYS A 139 -2.04 -1.29 -16.11
CA CYS A 139 -3.22 -1.61 -16.91
C CYS A 139 -3.94 -2.86 -16.42
N ASP A 140 -3.21 -3.89 -16.00
CA ASP A 140 -3.82 -5.11 -15.43
C ASP A 140 -4.61 -4.80 -14.15
N ALA A 141 -4.04 -3.99 -13.23
CA ALA A 141 -4.73 -3.57 -12.02
C ALA A 141 -5.96 -2.71 -12.33
N TRP A 142 -5.84 -1.72 -13.22
CA TRP A 142 -6.97 -0.88 -13.61
C TRP A 142 -8.06 -1.64 -14.36
N LYS A 143 -7.70 -2.64 -15.16
CA LYS A 143 -8.67 -3.53 -15.78
C LYS A 143 -9.51 -4.24 -14.73
N ARG A 144 -8.89 -4.74 -13.66
CA ARG A 144 -9.64 -5.29 -12.52
C ARG A 144 -10.57 -4.27 -11.88
N ALA A 145 -10.11 -3.03 -11.69
CA ALA A 145 -10.96 -1.96 -11.17
C ALA A 145 -12.21 -1.73 -12.04
N ILE A 146 -12.05 -1.67 -13.37
CA ILE A 146 -13.15 -1.49 -14.34
C ILE A 146 -14.07 -2.71 -14.39
N GLU A 147 -13.53 -3.92 -14.27
CA GLU A 147 -14.33 -5.16 -14.22
C GLU A 147 -15.25 -5.21 -13.00
N LEU A 148 -14.76 -4.72 -11.86
CA LEU A 148 -15.51 -4.67 -10.60
C LEU A 148 -16.56 -3.55 -10.59
N ASP A 149 -16.21 -2.38 -11.12
CA ASP A 149 -17.10 -1.24 -11.23
C ASP A 149 -16.85 -0.47 -12.53
N PRO A 150 -17.64 -0.74 -13.59
CA PRO A 150 -17.52 -0.01 -14.85
C PRO A 150 -17.76 1.50 -14.72
N SER A 151 -18.53 1.95 -13.72
CA SER A 151 -18.81 3.37 -13.51
C SER A 151 -17.59 4.15 -13.02
N ILE A 152 -16.52 3.46 -12.60
CA ILE A 152 -15.26 4.09 -12.24
C ILE A 152 -14.66 4.90 -13.41
N LEU A 153 -15.00 4.58 -14.66
CA LEU A 153 -14.57 5.35 -15.82
C LEU A 153 -15.17 6.76 -15.87
N GLU A 154 -16.34 6.97 -15.27
CA GLU A 154 -16.96 8.30 -15.15
C GLU A 154 -16.22 9.16 -14.14
N ARG A 155 -15.84 8.57 -13.00
CA ARG A 155 -15.08 9.24 -11.93
C ARG A 155 -13.60 9.40 -12.26
N CYS A 156 -13.02 8.45 -12.99
CA CYS A 156 -11.60 8.41 -13.34
C CYS A 156 -11.40 8.17 -14.85
N PRO A 157 -11.66 9.18 -15.70
CA PRO A 157 -11.57 9.04 -17.16
C PRO A 157 -10.18 8.62 -17.66
N GLY A 158 -9.12 8.87 -16.88
CA GLY A 158 -7.75 8.43 -17.19
C GLY A 158 -7.60 6.92 -17.32
N LEU A 159 -8.47 6.13 -16.70
CA LEU A 159 -8.47 4.66 -16.79
C LEU A 159 -8.87 4.16 -18.19
N ASN A 160 -9.48 4.99 -19.04
CA ASN A 160 -9.73 4.65 -20.45
C ASN A 160 -8.43 4.32 -21.23
N LEU A 161 -7.26 4.70 -20.69
CA LEU A 161 -5.95 4.30 -21.18
C LEU A 161 -5.85 2.78 -21.36
N VAL A 162 -6.48 1.98 -20.49
CA VAL A 162 -6.48 0.51 -20.56
C VAL A 162 -6.99 0.02 -21.93
N HIS A 163 -8.09 0.59 -22.43
CA HIS A 163 -8.66 0.19 -23.72
C HIS A 163 -7.72 0.50 -24.89
N ALA A 164 -7.12 1.69 -24.87
CA ALA A 164 -6.18 2.09 -25.92
C ALA A 164 -4.89 1.24 -25.87
N TYR A 165 -4.41 0.90 -24.67
CA TYR A 165 -3.22 0.08 -24.46
C TYR A 165 -3.43 -1.36 -24.98
N GLU A 166 -4.57 -1.96 -24.64
CA GLU A 166 -5.00 -3.27 -25.13
C GLU A 166 -5.18 -3.30 -26.64
N ALA A 167 -5.76 -2.26 -27.24
CA ALA A 167 -5.93 -2.17 -28.69
C ALA A 167 -4.58 -2.15 -29.42
N LEU A 168 -3.60 -1.42 -28.90
CA LEU A 168 -2.25 -1.39 -29.46
C LEU A 168 -1.55 -2.74 -29.34
N LYS A 169 -1.64 -3.41 -28.17
CA LYS A 169 -1.12 -4.76 -27.97
C LYS A 169 -1.74 -5.77 -28.93
N LYS A 170 -3.06 -5.76 -29.09
CA LYS A 170 -3.77 -6.63 -30.05
C LYS A 170 -3.36 -6.38 -31.50
N ALA A 171 -3.03 -5.14 -31.85
CA ALA A 171 -2.50 -4.78 -33.16
C ALA A 171 -1.02 -5.15 -33.35
N GLY A 172 -0.38 -5.77 -32.35
CA GLY A 172 1.06 -6.10 -32.37
C GLY A 172 1.96 -4.87 -32.29
N LYS A 173 1.41 -3.70 -31.95
CA LYS A 173 2.16 -2.45 -31.81
C LYS A 173 2.72 -2.36 -30.39
N LYS A 174 3.91 -1.79 -30.26
CA LYS A 174 4.48 -1.45 -28.94
C LYS A 174 3.94 -0.09 -28.50
N PRO A 175 3.14 -0.03 -27.41
CA PRO A 175 2.70 1.24 -26.86
C PRO A 175 3.91 1.99 -26.31
N ARG A 176 4.06 3.24 -26.73
CA ARG A 176 4.96 4.20 -26.10
C ARG A 176 4.11 5.12 -25.26
N TRP A 177 4.58 5.39 -24.05
CA TRP A 177 3.82 6.18 -23.10
C TRP A 177 4.74 7.12 -22.33
N LYS A 178 4.15 8.21 -21.86
CA LYS A 178 4.82 9.15 -20.97
C LYS A 178 3.82 9.62 -19.92
N LEU A 179 4.18 9.43 -18.66
CA LEU A 179 3.45 10.02 -17.53
C LEU A 179 3.70 11.53 -17.53
N LEU A 180 2.63 12.31 -17.66
CA LEU A 180 2.69 13.77 -17.58
C LEU A 180 2.50 14.23 -16.14
N HIS A 181 1.50 13.66 -15.46
CA HIS A 181 1.14 14.00 -14.10
C HIS A 181 0.52 12.78 -13.40
N ALA A 182 0.81 12.63 -12.11
CA ALA A 182 0.14 11.70 -11.21
C ALA A 182 0.03 12.37 -9.84
N ASP A 183 -1.19 12.48 -9.34
CA ASP A 183 -1.49 12.82 -7.97
C ASP A 183 -1.96 11.56 -7.24
N LEU A 184 -1.07 11.04 -6.41
CA LEU A 184 -1.29 9.82 -5.65
C LEU A 184 -2.35 10.00 -4.55
N LYS A 185 -2.65 11.25 -4.14
CA LYS A 185 -3.67 11.56 -3.12
C LYS A 185 -5.07 11.49 -3.71
N THR A 186 -5.29 12.19 -4.82
CA THR A 186 -6.60 12.23 -5.48
C THR A 186 -6.82 11.03 -6.39
N GLY A 187 -5.74 10.35 -6.78
CA GLY A 187 -5.80 9.26 -7.74
C GLY A 187 -5.81 9.73 -9.20
N GLU A 188 -5.71 11.04 -9.43
CA GLU A 188 -5.70 11.63 -10.75
C GLU A 188 -4.36 11.40 -11.44
N PHE A 189 -4.40 11.09 -12.73
CA PHE A 189 -3.20 10.97 -13.53
C PHE A 189 -3.48 11.27 -15.00
N SER A 190 -2.42 11.65 -15.72
CA SER A 190 -2.47 11.87 -17.16
C SER A 190 -1.26 11.27 -17.84
N VAL A 191 -1.52 10.50 -18.90
CA VAL A 191 -0.52 9.80 -19.69
C VAL A 191 -0.76 10.12 -21.15
N THR A 192 0.31 10.42 -21.89
CA THR A 192 0.26 10.40 -23.35
C THR A 192 0.64 9.01 -23.82
N MET A 193 -0.10 8.48 -24.79
CA MET A 193 0.22 7.20 -25.41
C MET A 193 0.22 7.33 -26.93
N ASP A 194 1.29 6.85 -27.54
CA ASP A 194 1.46 6.75 -28.98
C ASP A 194 1.96 5.34 -29.35
N SER A 195 2.04 5.07 -30.65
CA SER A 195 2.57 3.80 -31.16
C SER A 195 3.77 4.08 -32.04
N SER A 196 4.85 3.32 -31.84
CA SER A 196 6.05 3.32 -32.69
C SER A 196 5.79 2.75 -34.08
#